data_AF-A0A2P6ATM8-F1
#
_entry.id   AF-A0A2P6ATM8-F1
#
_cell.length_a   1.000
_cell.length_b   1.000
_cell.length_c   1.000
_cell.angle_alpha   90.00
_cell.angle_beta   90.00
_cell.angle_gamma   90.00
#
_symmetry.space_group_name_H-M   'P 1'
#
loop_
_entity.id
_entity.type
_entity.pdbx_description
1 polymer ?
#
loop_
_entity_poly.entity_id
_entity_poly.type
_entity_poly.pdbx_seq_one_letter_code
_entity_poly.pdbx_strand_id
1 'polypeptide(L)' 'EASLRVAEAKILSTEVALLATNKLFELSGTSSTLEEYNLDRHWRNARTHTLHDPVRWKYHIIGNYVLNGVNPPRHPWS' A
#
# COMPACT_ATOMS: atom_id res chain seq x y z
N GLU A 1 -11.93 16.63 3.92
CA GLU A 1 -10.85 16.13 4.81
C GLU A 1 -10.78 14.61 4.88
N ALA A 2 -11.83 13.89 5.27
CA ALA A 2 -11.81 12.43 5.41
C ALA A 2 -11.25 11.65 4.19
N SER A 3 -11.69 11.99 2.97
CA SER A 3 -11.20 11.32 1.75
C SER A 3 -9.68 11.46 1.54
N LEU A 4 -9.09 12.61 1.91
CA LEU A 4 -7.64 12.81 1.82
C LEU A 4 -6.91 11.94 2.83
N ARG A 5 -7.39 11.90 4.07
CA ARG A 5 -6.80 11.07 5.13
C ARG A 5 -6.85 9.58 4.80
N VAL A 6 -7.95 9.11 4.19
CA VAL A 6 -8.06 7.74 3.70
C VAL A 6 -7.07 7.46 2.56
N ALA A 7 -6.90 8.41 1.64
CA ALA A 7 -5.91 8.28 0.57
C ALA A 7 -4.47 8.22 1.12
N GLU A 8 -4.11 9.09 2.07
CA GLU A 8 -2.83 9.11 2.77
C GLU A 8 -2.58 7.78 3.50
N ALA A 9 -3.56 7.30 4.28
CA ALA A 9 -3.47 6.05 5.01
C ALA A 9 -3.32 4.84 4.07
N LYS A 10 -3.99 4.87 2.91
CA LYS A 10 -3.89 3.81 1.90
C LYS A 10 -2.52 3.75 1.24
N ILE A 11 -1.96 4.91 0.89
CA ILE A 11 -0.59 5.02 0.36
C ILE A 11 0.38 4.41 1.38
N LEU A 12 0.36 4.91 2.62
CA LEU A 12 1.29 4.49 3.66
C LEU A 12 1.17 3.01 3.98
N SER A 13 -0.06 2.50 4.14
CA SER A 13 -0.27 1.08 4.46
C SER A 13 0.16 0.16 3.31
N THR A 14 -0.01 0.57 2.05
CA THR A 14 0.48 -0.19 0.89
C THR A 14 2.01 -0.29 0.89
N GLU A 15 2.70 0.83 1.08
CA GLU A 15 4.16 0.87 1.08
C GLU A 15 4.75 0.09 2.25
N VAL A 16 4.21 0.29 3.46
CA VAL A 16 4.67 -0.40 4.66
C VAL A 16 4.40 -1.90 4.58
N ALA A 17 3.23 -2.33 4.09
CA ALA A 17 2.92 -3.76 3.97
C ALA A 17 3.90 -4.46 3.00
N LEU A 18 4.15 -3.86 1.83
CA LEU A 18 5.11 -4.42 0.88
C LEU A 18 6.55 -4.38 1.41
N LEU A 19 6.96 -3.28 2.05
CA LEU A 19 8.30 -3.16 2.62
C LEU A 19 8.52 -4.19 3.74
N ALA A 20 7.61 -4.26 4.71
CA ALA A 20 7.73 -5.14 5.87
C ALA A 20 7.79 -6.62 5.45
N THR A 21 6.96 -7.01 4.49
CA THR A 21 6.93 -8.41 4.00
C THR A 21 8.19 -8.81 3.24
N ASN A 22 8.87 -7.87 2.57
CA ASN A 22 10.19 -8.12 2.00
C ASN A 22 11.28 -8.13 3.07
N LYS A 23 11.30 -7.13 3.97
CA LYS A 23 12.29 -7.01 5.05
C LYS A 23 12.29 -8.20 6.02
N LEU A 24 11.15 -8.87 6.17
CA LEU A 24 11.04 -10.12 6.92
C LEU A 24 12.11 -11.14 6.50
N PHE A 25 12.31 -11.35 5.20
CA PHE A 25 13.29 -12.33 4.70
C PHE A 25 14.74 -11.87 4.88
N GLU A 26 15.00 -10.57 4.71
CA GLU A 26 16.33 -10.00 4.98
C GLU A 26 16.75 -10.18 6.45
N LEU A 27 15.79 -10.06 7.36
CA LEU A 27 16.03 -10.21 8.81
C LEU A 27 16.12 -11.68 9.25
N SER A 28 15.28 -12.55 8.69
CA SER A 28 15.14 -13.94 9.16
C SER A 28 16.12 -14.94 8.51
N GLY A 29 16.78 -14.55 7.42
CA GLY A 29 17.78 -15.39 6.75
C GLY A 29 17.18 -16.51 5.89
N THR A 30 18.04 -17.32 5.27
CA THR A 30 17.65 -18.28 4.22
C THR A 30 16.65 -19.35 4.69
N SER A 31 16.72 -19.79 5.94
CA SER A 31 15.78 -20.78 6.48
C SER A 31 14.34 -20.28 6.55
N SER A 32 14.10 -18.96 6.49
CA SER A 32 12.76 -18.39 6.53
C SER A 32 11.96 -18.64 5.24
N THR A 33 12.60 -19.14 4.18
CA THR A 33 11.93 -19.51 2.93
C THR A 33 11.38 -20.93 2.92
N LEU A 34 11.54 -21.68 4.02
CA LEU A 34 10.96 -23.03 4.12
C LEU A 34 9.44 -22.97 4.05
N GLU A 35 8.86 -23.88 3.27
CA GLU A 35 7.43 -23.94 2.99
C GLU A 35 6.59 -24.08 4.28
N GLU A 36 7.11 -24.79 5.30
CA GLU A 36 6.44 -24.98 6.58
C GLU A 36 6.12 -23.67 7.31
N TYR A 37 6.92 -22.61 7.11
CA TYR A 37 6.67 -21.30 7.71
C TYR A 37 5.71 -20.44 6.88
N ASN A 38 5.64 -20.69 5.56
CA ASN A 38 4.73 -20.04 4.61
C ASN A 38 4.77 -18.50 4.70
N LEU A 39 5.91 -17.90 5.04
CA LEU A 39 6.02 -16.47 5.34
C LEU A 39 5.78 -15.58 4.11
N ASP A 40 6.04 -16.11 2.92
CA ASP A 40 5.80 -15.47 1.63
C ASP A 40 4.30 -15.19 1.38
N ARG A 41 3.39 -15.88 2.09
CA ARG A 41 1.94 -15.60 2.03
C ARG A 41 1.61 -14.15 2.32
N HIS A 42 2.35 -13.51 3.23
CA HIS A 42 2.09 -12.13 3.61
C HIS A 42 2.40 -11.18 2.45
N TRP A 43 3.53 -11.40 1.76
CA TRP A 43 3.87 -10.64 0.56
C TRP A 43 2.87 -10.91 -0.57
N ARG A 44 2.52 -12.18 -0.84
CA ARG A 44 1.56 -12.54 -1.90
C ARG A 44 0.19 -11.90 -1.67
N ASN A 45 -0.31 -11.95 -0.43
CA ASN A 45 -1.59 -11.35 -0.07
C ASN A 45 -1.54 -9.82 -0.19
N ALA A 46 -0.51 -9.18 0.38
CA ALA A 46 -0.35 -7.73 0.29
C ALA A 46 -0.23 -7.26 -1.16
N ARG A 47 0.60 -7.94 -1.97
CA ARG A 47 0.79 -7.62 -3.39
C ARG A 47 -0.50 -7.77 -4.18
N THR A 48 -1.27 -8.83 -3.92
CA THR A 48 -2.55 -9.05 -4.61
C THR A 48 -3.57 -7.98 -4.20
N HIS A 49 -3.73 -7.72 -2.90
CA HIS A 49 -4.75 -6.80 -2.40
C HIS A 49 -4.47 -5.33 -2.78
N THR A 50 -3.21 -4.91 -2.71
CA THR A 50 -2.81 -3.52 -3.02
C THR A 50 -2.96 -3.17 -4.51
N LEU A 51 -3.15 -4.15 -5.40
CA LEU A 51 -3.41 -3.92 -6.82
C LEU A 51 -4.85 -3.52 -7.14
N HIS A 52 -5.80 -3.77 -6.24
CA HIS A 52 -7.22 -3.47 -6.45
C HIS A 52 -7.46 -2.00 -6.78
N ASP A 53 -6.73 -1.10 -6.10
CA ASP A 53 -6.80 0.34 -6.35
C ASP A 53 -5.40 0.92 -6.51
N PRO A 54 -5.03 1.40 -7.71
CA PRO A 54 -3.68 1.83 -7.99
C PRO A 54 -3.31 3.05 -7.13
N VAL A 55 -2.41 2.84 -6.17
CA VAL A 55 -1.87 3.87 -5.26
C VAL A 55 -1.34 5.10 -5.97
N ARG A 56 -0.81 4.93 -7.19
CA ARG A 56 -0.34 6.03 -8.05
C ARG A 56 -1.43 7.11 -8.26
N TRP A 57 -2.70 6.73 -8.29
CA TRP A 57 -3.80 7.69 -8.46
C TRP A 57 -4.10 8.48 -7.18
N LYS A 58 -3.91 7.86 -6.01
CA LYS A 58 -4.05 8.56 -4.72
C LYS A 58 -3.02 9.68 -4.57
N TYR A 59 -1.79 9.46 -5.03
CA TYR A 59 -0.76 10.50 -5.09
C TYR A 59 -1.19 11.70 -5.95
N HIS A 60 -1.78 11.44 -7.12
CA HIS A 60 -2.26 12.50 -8.00
C HIS A 60 -3.36 13.33 -7.32
N ILE A 61 -4.31 12.68 -6.65
CA ILE A 61 -5.43 13.36 -5.98
C ILE A 61 -4.95 14.23 -4.82
N ILE A 62 -4.07 13.69 -3.97
CA ILE A 62 -3.49 14.47 -2.86
C ILE A 62 -2.67 15.63 -3.43
N GLY A 63 -1.83 15.38 -4.44
CA GLY A 63 -1.04 16.41 -5.10
C GLY A 63 -1.90 17.53 -5.69
N ASN A 64 -3.00 17.19 -6.37
CA ASN A 64 -3.91 18.17 -6.95
C ASN A 64 -4.63 19.00 -5.88
N TYR A 65 -4.96 18.39 -4.75
CA TYR A 65 -5.52 19.11 -3.60
C TYR A 65 -4.48 20.07 -2.97
N VAL A 66 -3.27 19.59 -2.71
CA VAL A 66 -2.21 20.37 -2.05
C VAL A 66 -1.69 21.51 -2.94
N LEU A 67 -1.51 21.25 -4.24
CA LEU A 67 -0.94 22.23 -5.18
C LEU A 67 -1.98 23.20 -5.74
N ASN A 68 -3.19 22.70 -6.06
CA ASN A 68 -4.19 23.47 -6.81
C ASN A 68 -5.48 23.75 -6.02
N GLY A 69 -5.61 23.25 -4.78
CA GLY A 69 -6.82 23.42 -3.97
C GLY A 69 -8.05 22.66 -4.49
N VAL A 70 -7.87 21.73 -5.44
CA VAL A 70 -8.97 20.98 -6.04
C VAL A 70 -9.40 19.87 -5.09
N ASN A 71 -10.66 19.90 -4.64
CA ASN A 71 -11.20 18.89 -3.74
C ASN A 71 -11.17 17.49 -4.38
N PRO A 72 -10.87 16.44 -3.60
CA PRO A 72 -10.88 15.08 -4.10
C PRO A 72 -12.29 14.70 -4.58
N PRO A 73 -12.40 13.87 -5.63
CA PRO A 73 -13.69 13.41 -6.08
C PRO A 73 -14.42 12.60 -5.00
N ARG A 74 -15.75 12.51 -5.11
CA ARG A 74 -16.61 11.78 -4.15
C ARG A 74 -17.02 10.38 -4.62
N HIS A 75 -16.30 9.79 -5.57
CA HIS A 75 -16.61 8.45 -6.09
C HIS A 75 -15.73 7.37 -5.45
N PRO A 76 -16.19 6.11 -5.35
CA PRO A 76 -15.52 5.06 -4.58
C PRO A 76 -14.08 4.74 -5.01
N TRP A 77 -13.76 5.06 -6.26
CA TRP A 77 -12.51 4.71 -6.93
C TRP A 77 -11.55 5.90 -7.09
N SER A 78 -11.91 7.10 -6.61
CA SER A 78 -11.00 8.26 -6.59
C SER A 78 -10.02 8.12 -5.46
#